data_AF-A0A2G8K139-F1
#
_entry.id   AF-A0A2G8K139-F1
#
_cell.length_a   1.000
_cell.length_b   1.000
_cell.length_c   1.000
_cell.angle_alpha   90.00
_cell.angle_beta   90.00
_cell.angle_gamma   90.00
#
_symmetry.space_group_name_H-M   'P 1'
#
loop_
_entity.id
_entity.type
_entity.pdbx_description
1 polymer ?
#
loop_
_entity_poly.entity_id
_entity_poly.type
_entity_poly.pdbx_seq_one_letter_code
_entity_poly.pdbx_strand_id
1 'polypeptide(L)'
;MVILAIALALGLSLSNRSVDYSGAFAMTLGQECNMVCEDPAKNGYSRRSTLMIALDGFRPEFMNDSWREIIPNIHRLAECGSVATKMEPSYPSTTYPNLYTLVTGLYPTIHGVISDYLERDGIAGAFDPRNNPQSLTLQNPGWYNGKPIWQIAKEQGVITGSHSWIGNSVQEQSIGGFNVDPNPHYYVQHNPDIDFHARIQSALNWFTLPSNKAKFVNIYMEEPGNTITQHGVSSDQVKTALEEVDDAIGLFMENLIRDDVTGCFDIVIVSTNGHLDVSCENTTYFDSVLILFLTLACPGTSLTKTYPSNV
;
A
#
# COMPACT_ATOMS: atom_id res chain seq x y z
N MET A 1 2.03 -31.31 -14.65
CA MET A 1 3.39 -30.82 -14.89
C MET A 1 3.43 -29.41 -14.33
N VAL A 2 4.01 -29.27 -13.14
CA VAL A 2 3.84 -28.12 -12.24
C VAL A 2 4.74 -26.97 -12.71
N ILE A 3 4.17 -25.83 -13.07
CA ILE A 3 4.92 -24.59 -13.26
C ILE A 3 4.99 -23.90 -11.90
N LEU A 4 6.06 -24.18 -11.16
CA LEU A 4 6.50 -23.34 -10.05
C LEU A 4 6.98 -22.02 -10.67
N ALA A 5 6.28 -20.92 -10.43
CA ALA A 5 6.73 -19.58 -10.80
C ALA A 5 7.85 -19.13 -9.85
N ILE A 6 9.07 -19.61 -10.11
CA ILE A 6 10.30 -19.02 -9.58
C ILE A 6 10.57 -17.77 -10.41
N ALA A 7 10.10 -16.61 -9.93
CA ALA A 7 10.58 -15.30 -10.39
C ALA A 7 11.75 -14.80 -9.51
N LEU A 8 12.63 -15.72 -9.13
CA LEU A 8 13.91 -15.47 -8.47
C LEU A 8 15.00 -16.15 -9.31
N ALA A 9 15.30 -15.62 -10.50
CA ALA A 9 16.56 -15.80 -11.25
C ALA A 9 16.44 -15.39 -12.73
N LEU A 10 16.15 -14.12 -13.00
CA LEU A 10 16.67 -13.43 -14.20
C LEU A 10 17.18 -12.04 -13.79
N GLY A 11 17.87 -11.99 -12.65
CA GLY A 11 18.84 -10.95 -12.36
C GLY A 11 20.19 -11.45 -12.84
N LEU A 12 20.55 -11.13 -14.08
CA LEU A 12 21.93 -11.07 -14.55
C LEU A 12 21.91 -10.27 -15.87
N SER A 13 22.44 -9.06 -15.81
CA SER A 13 22.66 -8.11 -16.92
C SER A 13 21.53 -7.14 -17.30
N LEU A 14 21.00 -6.42 -16.32
CA LEU A 14 20.63 -5.01 -16.50
C LEU A 14 21.43 -4.22 -15.45
N SER A 15 22.07 -3.14 -15.90
CA SER A 15 22.97 -2.30 -15.11
C SER A 15 22.42 -2.04 -13.70
N ASN A 16 23.17 -2.47 -12.67
CA ASN A 16 23.06 -1.98 -11.29
C ASN A 16 23.50 -0.51 -11.29
N ARG A 17 22.65 0.38 -11.78
CA ARG A 17 22.67 1.78 -11.38
C ARG A 17 21.56 1.91 -10.34
N SER A 18 21.92 1.70 -9.07
CA SER A 18 21.21 2.42 -8.02
C SER A 18 21.36 3.90 -8.38
N VAL A 19 20.28 4.49 -8.86
CA VAL A 19 20.24 5.95 -8.95
C VAL A 19 20.01 6.37 -7.52
N ASP A 20 21.08 6.78 -6.84
CA ASP A 20 20.93 7.44 -5.54
C ASP A 20 20.02 8.65 -5.77
N TYR A 21 18.96 8.76 -4.99
CA TYR A 21 18.02 9.87 -5.06
C TYR A 21 18.78 11.18 -4.84
N SER A 22 18.66 12.10 -5.81
CA SER A 22 19.49 13.32 -5.87
C SER A 22 18.81 14.57 -5.29
N GLY A 23 17.51 14.51 -4.98
CA GLY A 23 16.72 15.67 -4.60
C GLY A 23 16.22 16.52 -5.76
N ALA A 24 16.44 16.10 -7.01
CA ALA A 24 16.20 16.94 -8.19
C ALA A 24 14.75 17.37 -8.33
N PHE A 25 13.80 16.48 -8.03
CA PHE A 25 12.39 16.82 -8.09
C PHE A 25 11.99 17.79 -6.96
N ALA A 26 12.37 17.49 -5.72
CA ALA A 26 12.20 18.37 -4.56
C ALA A 26 12.78 19.78 -4.78
N MET A 27 13.93 19.91 -5.45
CA MET A 27 14.55 21.20 -5.76
C MET A 27 13.72 22.09 -6.71
N THR A 28 12.68 21.54 -7.37
CA THR A 28 11.77 22.31 -8.22
C THR A 28 10.60 22.95 -7.47
N LEU A 29 10.54 22.81 -6.14
CA LEU A 29 9.49 23.43 -5.31
C LEU A 29 9.36 24.93 -5.55
N GLY A 30 8.11 25.39 -5.76
CA GLY A 30 7.81 26.79 -6.09
C GLY A 30 8.02 27.18 -7.57
N GLN A 31 8.52 26.29 -8.42
CA GLN A 31 8.65 26.54 -9.86
C GLN A 31 7.35 26.25 -10.60
N GLU A 32 7.17 26.81 -11.80
CA GLU A 32 6.01 26.51 -12.64
C GLU A 32 5.87 25.00 -12.93
N CYS A 33 4.63 24.51 -12.85
CA CYS A 33 4.31 23.11 -13.08
C CYS A 33 4.06 22.86 -14.56
N ASN A 34 5.10 22.43 -15.28
CA ASN A 34 5.00 22.03 -16.69
C ASN A 34 5.23 20.53 -16.87
N MET A 35 4.22 19.73 -16.52
CA MET A 35 4.26 18.26 -16.62
C MET A 35 3.27 17.78 -17.70
N VAL A 36 3.69 17.86 -18.96
CA VAL A 36 2.88 17.44 -20.12
C VAL A 36 3.36 16.10 -20.64
N CYS A 37 2.45 15.21 -21.01
CA CYS A 37 2.83 13.98 -21.75
C CYS A 37 3.00 14.34 -23.22
N GLU A 38 4.22 14.68 -23.63
CA GLU A 38 4.54 14.88 -25.04
C GLU A 38 4.55 13.53 -25.77
N ASP A 39 3.82 13.47 -26.89
CA ASP A 39 3.68 12.28 -27.75
C ASP A 39 3.54 10.94 -26.99
N PRO A 40 2.39 10.72 -26.29
CA PRO A 40 2.18 9.54 -25.46
C PRO A 40 2.39 8.22 -26.22
N ALA A 41 2.06 8.19 -27.52
CA ALA A 41 2.21 7.00 -28.35
C ALA A 41 3.69 6.63 -28.60
N LYS A 42 4.55 7.64 -28.86
CA LYS A 42 5.98 7.44 -29.13
C LYS A 42 6.74 6.94 -27.90
N ASN A 43 6.33 7.36 -26.71
CA ASN A 43 6.94 6.93 -25.45
C ASN A 43 6.34 5.60 -24.92
N GLY A 44 5.42 4.97 -25.65
CA GLY A 44 4.77 3.72 -25.24
C GLY A 44 3.72 3.90 -24.14
N TYR A 45 3.27 5.13 -23.92
CA TYR A 45 2.22 5.56 -22.99
C TYR A 45 0.97 6.04 -23.74
N SER A 46 0.52 5.29 -24.76
CA SER A 46 -0.71 5.62 -25.54
C SER A 46 -1.94 5.86 -24.66
N ARG A 47 -1.90 5.36 -23.41
CA ARG A 47 -2.68 5.83 -22.26
C ARG A 47 -1.71 6.08 -21.10
N ARG A 48 -2.06 7.04 -20.24
CA ARG A 48 -1.31 7.32 -19.00
C ARG A 48 -1.20 6.06 -18.14
N SER A 49 -0.05 5.92 -17.48
CA SER A 49 0.18 4.87 -16.50
C SER A 49 -0.15 5.39 -15.10
N THR A 50 -0.72 4.56 -14.23
CA THR A 50 -1.07 4.96 -12.87
C THR A 50 -0.21 4.26 -11.84
N LEU A 51 0.40 5.05 -10.95
CA LEU A 51 1.04 4.56 -9.72
C LEU A 51 0.20 4.98 -8.52
N MET A 52 -0.30 4.01 -7.76
CA MET A 52 -1.02 4.24 -6.50
C MET A 52 -0.13 3.85 -5.32
N ILE A 53 0.06 4.75 -4.35
CA ILE A 53 0.86 4.49 -3.16
C ILE A 53 -0.04 4.70 -1.93
N ALA A 54 -0.14 3.68 -1.09
CA ALA A 54 -0.77 3.77 0.22
C ALA A 54 0.31 3.87 1.30
N LEU A 55 0.25 4.97 2.06
CA LEU A 55 1.13 5.25 3.19
C LEU A 55 0.37 5.01 4.50
N ASP A 56 0.78 4.01 5.30
CA ASP A 56 0.11 3.72 6.57
C ASP A 56 0.26 4.90 7.54
N GLY A 57 -0.83 5.29 8.22
CA GLY A 57 -0.80 6.36 9.21
C GLY A 57 -0.42 7.75 8.70
N PHE A 58 -0.37 7.97 7.39
CA PHE A 58 -0.08 9.29 6.81
C PHE A 58 -1.26 10.25 7.03
N ARG A 59 -1.18 11.00 8.13
CA ARG A 59 -2.23 11.91 8.56
C ARG A 59 -2.30 13.18 7.69
N PRO A 60 -3.48 13.80 7.53
CA PRO A 60 -3.62 15.05 6.78
C PRO A 60 -2.73 16.19 7.28
N GLU A 61 -2.39 16.23 8.58
CA GLU A 61 -1.55 17.29 9.15
C GLU A 61 -0.12 17.29 8.62
N PHE A 62 0.37 16.17 8.09
CA PHE A 62 1.68 16.12 7.44
C PHE A 62 1.73 16.93 6.13
N MET A 63 0.58 17.29 5.54
CA MET A 63 0.52 18.17 4.37
C MET A 63 0.57 19.67 4.73
N ASN A 64 0.67 20.03 6.01
CA ASN A 64 0.82 21.42 6.44
C ASN A 64 2.22 21.96 6.12
N ASP A 65 2.32 23.27 5.90
CA ASP A 65 3.57 23.97 5.58
C ASP A 65 4.74 23.69 6.54
N SER A 66 4.47 23.35 7.81
CA SER A 66 5.50 23.01 8.80
C SER A 66 6.24 21.71 8.51
N TRP A 67 5.70 20.84 7.64
CA TRP A 67 6.28 19.56 7.25
C TRP A 67 6.89 19.59 5.85
N ARG A 68 6.80 20.74 5.16
CA ARG A 68 7.26 20.90 3.77
C ARG A 68 8.74 20.57 3.58
N GLU A 69 9.59 20.88 4.56
CA GLU A 69 11.02 20.58 4.49
C GLU A 69 11.34 19.10 4.72
N ILE A 70 10.42 18.36 5.36
CA ILE A 70 10.58 16.93 5.69
C ILE A 70 10.13 16.05 4.53
N ILE A 71 9.06 16.46 3.83
CA ILE A 71 8.48 15.72 2.70
C ILE A 71 8.34 16.58 1.43
N PRO A 72 9.45 17.12 0.91
CA PRO A 72 9.42 18.09 -0.18
C PRO A 72 8.92 17.50 -1.51
N ASN A 73 9.12 16.21 -1.81
CA ASN A 73 8.60 15.62 -3.06
C ASN A 73 7.08 15.52 -3.04
N ILE A 74 6.49 15.06 -1.93
CA ILE A 74 5.04 14.96 -1.77
C ILE A 74 4.42 16.37 -1.83
N HIS A 75 5.04 17.38 -1.21
CA HIS A 75 4.57 18.77 -1.35
C HIS A 75 4.67 19.27 -2.78
N ARG A 76 5.74 18.93 -3.52
CA ARG A 76 5.87 19.31 -4.93
C ARG A 76 4.80 18.64 -5.80
N LEU A 77 4.50 17.37 -5.55
CA LEU A 77 3.38 16.67 -6.21
C LEU A 77 2.05 17.36 -5.91
N ALA A 78 1.82 17.80 -4.67
CA ALA A 78 0.60 18.51 -4.29
C ALA A 78 0.51 19.90 -4.96
N GLU A 79 1.63 20.63 -5.07
CA GLU A 79 1.70 21.94 -5.75
C GLU A 79 1.36 21.82 -7.24
N CYS A 80 1.86 20.78 -7.92
CA CYS A 80 1.63 20.55 -9.34
C CYS A 80 0.41 19.68 -9.66
N GLY A 81 -0.26 19.15 -8.64
CA GLY A 81 -1.32 18.18 -8.76
C GLY A 81 -2.61 18.67 -8.11
N SER A 82 -3.30 17.74 -7.45
CA SER A 82 -4.53 18.02 -6.71
C SER A 82 -4.47 17.35 -5.36
N VAL A 83 -4.87 18.06 -4.31
CA VAL A 83 -4.86 17.59 -2.94
C VAL A 83 -6.22 17.80 -2.30
N ALA A 84 -6.73 16.77 -1.63
CA ALA A 84 -7.93 16.87 -0.80
C ALA A 84 -7.53 17.29 0.62
N THR A 85 -8.43 17.99 1.33
CA THR A 85 -8.16 18.40 2.73
C THR A 85 -8.04 17.21 3.68
N LYS A 86 -8.78 16.14 3.42
CA LYS A 86 -8.67 14.84 4.10
C LYS A 86 -9.34 13.76 3.25
N MET A 87 -9.00 12.51 3.53
CA MET A 87 -9.73 11.33 3.07
C MET A 87 -10.31 10.61 4.30
N GLU A 88 -11.58 10.25 4.26
CA GLU A 88 -12.24 9.54 5.36
C GLU A 88 -12.12 8.02 5.15
N PRO A 89 -11.45 7.28 6.05
CA PRO A 89 -11.33 5.83 5.93
C PRO A 89 -12.66 5.15 6.27
N SER A 90 -12.83 3.91 5.78
CA SER A 90 -13.90 3.03 6.27
C SER A 90 -13.66 2.65 7.72
N TYR A 91 -14.76 2.38 8.44
CA TYR A 91 -14.70 1.81 9.78
C TYR A 91 -14.60 0.27 9.70
N PRO A 92 -13.72 -0.37 10.48
CA PRO A 92 -12.75 0.22 11.40
C PRO A 92 -11.57 0.90 10.67
N SER A 93 -11.05 2.00 11.21
CA SER A 93 -9.92 2.74 10.64
C SER A 93 -8.58 2.05 10.90
N THR A 94 -8.46 0.78 10.51
CA THR A 94 -7.22 -0.01 10.60
C THR A 94 -6.68 -0.32 9.21
N THR A 95 -5.41 -0.75 9.14
CA THR A 95 -4.61 -0.85 7.92
C THR A 95 -5.25 -1.76 6.88
N TYR A 96 -5.45 -3.04 7.19
CA TYR A 96 -5.77 -4.05 6.18
C TYR A 96 -7.21 -3.98 5.66
N PRO A 97 -8.23 -3.67 6.49
CA PRO A 97 -9.56 -3.34 6.00
C PRO A 97 -9.54 -2.19 4.99
N ASN A 98 -8.84 -1.10 5.30
CA ASN A 98 -8.82 0.07 4.42
C ASN A 98 -7.95 -0.11 3.17
N LEU A 99 -6.84 -0.86 3.25
CA LEU A 99 -6.08 -1.27 2.06
C LEU A 99 -6.98 -2.02 1.07
N TYR A 100 -7.79 -2.96 1.57
CA TYR A 100 -8.66 -3.74 0.69
C TYR A 100 -9.88 -2.94 0.21
N THR A 101 -10.41 -2.04 1.05
CA THR A 101 -11.43 -1.05 0.64
C THR A 101 -10.94 -0.19 -0.52
N LEU A 102 -9.72 0.36 -0.46
CA LEU A 102 -9.15 1.25 -1.47
C LEU A 102 -9.10 0.63 -2.88
N VAL A 103 -8.94 -0.69 -2.96
CA VAL A 103 -8.80 -1.40 -4.24
C VAL A 103 -10.08 -2.09 -4.69
N THR A 104 -11.06 -2.27 -3.80
CA THR A 104 -12.36 -2.89 -4.16
C THR A 104 -13.50 -1.87 -4.28
N GLY A 105 -13.38 -0.72 -3.62
CA GLY A 105 -14.47 0.25 -3.45
C GLY A 105 -15.60 -0.24 -2.55
N LEU A 106 -15.38 -1.33 -1.80
CA LEU A 106 -16.38 -1.97 -0.95
C LEU A 106 -16.11 -1.65 0.53
N TYR A 107 -17.16 -1.65 1.34
CA TYR A 107 -16.99 -1.58 2.79
C TYR A 107 -16.39 -2.88 3.36
N PRO A 108 -15.70 -2.82 4.52
CA PRO A 108 -15.11 -4.00 5.17
C PRO A 108 -16.06 -5.18 5.35
N THR A 109 -17.30 -4.93 5.74
CA THR A 109 -18.32 -5.96 5.94
C THR A 109 -18.70 -6.70 4.66
N ILE A 110 -18.50 -6.09 3.50
CA ILE A 110 -18.80 -6.67 2.19
C ILE A 110 -17.57 -7.43 1.65
N HIS A 111 -16.39 -6.80 1.69
CA HIS A 111 -15.17 -7.41 1.15
C HIS A 111 -14.51 -8.44 2.08
N GLY A 112 -14.97 -8.59 3.32
CA GLY A 112 -14.61 -9.68 4.24
C GLY A 112 -13.44 -9.38 5.18
N VAL A 113 -12.47 -8.57 4.76
CA VAL A 113 -11.37 -8.09 5.62
C VAL A 113 -11.87 -7.02 6.61
N ILE A 114 -12.33 -7.42 7.80
CA ILE A 114 -12.97 -6.53 8.81
C ILE A 114 -12.08 -6.17 10.01
N SER A 115 -10.82 -6.60 10.03
CA SER A 115 -9.84 -6.35 11.09
C SER A 115 -8.44 -6.65 10.57
N ASP A 116 -7.43 -6.10 11.24
CA ASP A 116 -6.02 -6.47 11.03
C ASP A 116 -5.69 -7.86 11.62
N TYR A 117 -6.54 -8.36 12.52
CA TYR A 117 -6.50 -9.71 13.06
C TYR A 117 -7.89 -10.38 12.97
N LEU A 118 -8.00 -11.51 12.29
CA LEU A 118 -9.24 -12.29 12.19
C LEU A 118 -9.00 -13.79 12.38
N GLU A 119 -9.93 -14.42 13.06
CA GLU A 119 -10.11 -15.87 13.01
C GLU A 119 -11.49 -16.17 12.40
N ARG A 120 -11.60 -17.26 11.64
CA ARG A 120 -12.83 -17.63 10.97
C ARG A 120 -13.01 -19.14 10.98
N ASP A 121 -14.19 -19.58 11.40
CA ASP A 121 -14.57 -21.00 11.31
C ASP A 121 -14.40 -21.52 9.89
N GLY A 122 -13.73 -22.67 9.76
CA GLY A 122 -13.45 -23.30 8.48
C GLY A 122 -12.21 -22.78 7.75
N ILE A 123 -11.49 -21.78 8.28
CA ILE A 123 -10.17 -21.37 7.79
C ILE A 123 -9.12 -21.68 8.85
N ALA A 124 -8.09 -22.45 8.48
CA ALA A 124 -7.01 -22.77 9.39
C ALA A 124 -6.04 -21.59 9.57
N GLY A 125 -5.76 -21.25 10.82
CA GLY A 125 -4.91 -20.11 11.19
C GLY A 125 -5.66 -18.78 11.20
N ALA A 126 -4.97 -17.73 11.64
CA ALA A 126 -5.50 -16.38 11.70
C ALA A 126 -5.06 -15.54 10.50
N PHE A 127 -5.93 -14.66 10.03
CA PHE A 127 -5.53 -13.52 9.22
C PHE A 127 -4.76 -12.56 10.13
N ASP A 128 -3.42 -12.57 10.04
CA ASP A 128 -2.54 -11.71 10.83
C ASP A 128 -1.35 -11.24 9.97
N PRO A 129 -1.61 -10.38 8.98
CA PRO A 129 -0.56 -9.86 8.09
C PRO A 129 0.45 -8.94 8.79
N ARG A 130 0.15 -8.41 9.99
CA ARG A 130 1.09 -7.57 10.74
C ARG A 130 2.23 -8.39 11.34
N ASN A 131 1.90 -9.51 12.01
CA ASN A 131 2.92 -10.33 12.66
C ASN A 131 3.41 -11.48 11.77
N ASN A 132 2.61 -11.91 10.79
CA ASN A 132 2.91 -13.04 9.92
C ASN A 132 2.70 -12.70 8.43
N PRO A 133 3.37 -11.65 7.90
CA PRO A 133 3.10 -11.08 6.57
C PRO A 133 3.27 -12.06 5.40
N GLN A 134 4.07 -13.12 5.58
CA GLN A 134 4.33 -14.15 4.57
C GLN A 134 3.57 -15.46 4.81
N SER A 135 2.62 -15.48 5.75
CA SER A 135 1.86 -16.70 6.07
C SER A 135 1.00 -17.15 4.89
N LEU A 136 1.02 -18.46 4.59
CA LEU A 136 0.19 -19.06 3.55
C LEU A 136 -1.31 -18.89 3.82
N THR A 137 -1.72 -18.70 5.08
CA THR A 137 -3.14 -18.45 5.41
C THR A 137 -3.64 -17.17 4.77
N LEU A 138 -2.78 -16.16 4.56
CA LEU A 138 -3.12 -14.89 3.90
C LEU A 138 -3.39 -15.06 2.41
N GLN A 139 -3.02 -16.19 1.82
CA GLN A 139 -3.31 -16.51 0.42
C GLN A 139 -4.66 -17.23 0.28
N ASN A 140 -5.31 -17.60 1.39
CA ASN A 140 -6.60 -18.28 1.35
C ASN A 140 -7.68 -17.33 0.79
N PRO A 141 -8.35 -17.68 -0.31
CA PRO A 141 -9.38 -16.83 -0.90
C PRO A 141 -10.58 -16.57 0.02
N GLY A 142 -10.81 -17.41 1.04
CA GLY A 142 -11.90 -17.25 2.00
C GLY A 142 -11.85 -15.97 2.84
N TRP A 143 -10.73 -15.23 2.81
CA TRP A 143 -10.60 -13.92 3.45
C TRP A 143 -11.11 -12.76 2.57
N TYR A 144 -11.17 -12.95 1.26
CA TYR A 144 -11.29 -11.87 0.29
C TYR A 144 -12.54 -12.02 -0.57
N ASN A 145 -13.45 -11.05 -0.46
CA ASN A 145 -14.62 -10.93 -1.32
C ASN A 145 -14.53 -9.68 -2.21
N GLY A 146 -15.24 -9.70 -3.33
CA GLY A 146 -15.21 -8.62 -4.31
C GLY A 146 -14.01 -8.73 -5.25
N LYS A 147 -13.99 -7.88 -6.28
CA LYS A 147 -12.89 -7.85 -7.24
C LYS A 147 -12.04 -6.61 -7.00
N PRO A 148 -10.75 -6.76 -6.67
CA PRO A 148 -9.85 -5.63 -6.60
C PRO A 148 -9.60 -5.03 -8.00
N ILE A 149 -9.22 -3.75 -8.05
CA ILE A 149 -9.08 -2.97 -9.27
C ILE A 149 -8.09 -3.61 -10.26
N TRP A 150 -7.02 -4.23 -9.77
CA TRP A 150 -6.06 -4.91 -10.63
C TRP A 150 -6.66 -6.12 -11.35
N GLN A 151 -7.60 -6.84 -10.71
CA GLN A 151 -8.31 -7.96 -11.33
C GLN A 151 -9.24 -7.44 -12.42
N ILE A 152 -10.01 -6.39 -12.12
CA ILE A 152 -10.93 -5.76 -13.09
C ILE A 152 -10.14 -5.23 -14.30
N ALA A 153 -9.02 -4.56 -14.06
CA ALA A 153 -8.15 -4.03 -15.12
C ALA A 153 -7.53 -5.17 -15.96
N LYS A 154 -7.05 -6.25 -15.32
CA LYS A 154 -6.56 -7.46 -16.00
C LYS A 154 -7.61 -8.10 -16.90
N GLU A 155 -8.85 -8.22 -16.42
CA GLU A 155 -9.99 -8.72 -17.21
C GLU A 155 -10.29 -7.85 -18.45
N GLN A 156 -9.88 -6.58 -18.44
CA GLN A 156 -9.99 -5.64 -19.56
C GLN A 156 -8.70 -5.56 -20.41
N GLY A 157 -7.75 -6.48 -20.21
CA GLY A 157 -6.50 -6.54 -20.98
C GLY A 157 -5.44 -5.52 -20.55
N VAL A 158 -5.57 -4.92 -19.36
CA VAL A 158 -4.57 -4.01 -18.79
C VAL A 158 -3.56 -4.80 -17.97
N ILE A 159 -2.27 -4.61 -18.23
CA ILE A 159 -1.22 -5.22 -17.42
C ILE A 159 -1.07 -4.45 -16.10
N THR A 160 -0.99 -5.20 -15.00
CA THR A 160 -1.08 -4.67 -13.64
C THR A 160 0.06 -5.19 -12.77
N GLY A 161 0.58 -4.33 -11.89
CA GLY A 161 1.57 -4.66 -10.87
C GLY A 161 1.04 -4.38 -9.46
N SER A 162 1.52 -5.10 -8.44
CA SER A 162 1.21 -4.78 -7.04
C SER A 162 2.35 -5.15 -6.10
N HIS A 163 2.81 -4.21 -5.29
CA HIS A 163 3.88 -4.46 -4.32
C HIS A 163 3.37 -4.29 -2.89
N SER A 164 3.53 -5.32 -2.07
CA SER A 164 3.19 -5.33 -0.65
C SER A 164 1.71 -5.08 -0.31
N TRP A 165 0.79 -5.15 -1.26
CA TRP A 165 -0.63 -4.93 -0.99
C TRP A 165 -1.33 -6.21 -0.53
N ILE A 166 -2.22 -6.12 0.45
CA ILE A 166 -2.98 -7.27 0.92
C ILE A 166 -3.92 -7.84 -0.17
N GLY A 167 -4.00 -9.16 -0.28
CA GLY A 167 -4.82 -9.81 -1.32
C GLY A 167 -4.22 -9.79 -2.74
N ASN A 168 -2.98 -9.35 -2.92
CA ASN A 168 -2.29 -9.39 -4.22
C ASN A 168 -1.68 -10.75 -4.58
N SER A 169 -1.84 -11.76 -3.72
CA SER A 169 -1.24 -13.09 -3.85
C SER A 169 -2.15 -14.19 -3.30
N VAL A 170 -3.40 -14.20 -3.77
CA VAL A 170 -4.44 -15.15 -3.39
C VAL A 170 -4.36 -16.40 -4.25
N GLN A 171 -4.62 -17.57 -3.66
CA GLN A 171 -4.65 -18.84 -4.40
C GLN A 171 -5.74 -18.83 -5.48
N GLU A 172 -5.42 -19.42 -6.64
CA GLU A 172 -6.38 -19.57 -7.74
C GLU A 172 -7.66 -20.27 -7.27
N GLN A 173 -8.80 -19.79 -7.76
CA GLN A 173 -10.11 -20.34 -7.41
C GLN A 173 -10.70 -21.09 -8.60
N SER A 174 -11.34 -22.24 -8.35
CA SER A 174 -12.17 -22.91 -9.35
C SER A 174 -13.61 -22.45 -9.22
N ILE A 175 -14.09 -21.65 -10.18
CA ILE A 175 -15.45 -21.09 -10.20
C ILE A 175 -16.14 -21.57 -11.48
N GLY A 176 -17.23 -22.33 -11.33
CA GLY A 176 -17.99 -22.86 -12.48
C GLY A 176 -17.16 -23.77 -13.39
N GLY A 177 -16.14 -24.44 -12.86
CA GLY A 177 -15.23 -25.31 -13.63
C GLY A 177 -14.06 -24.59 -14.32
N PHE A 178 -13.93 -23.27 -14.15
CA PHE A 178 -12.82 -22.48 -14.66
C PHE A 178 -11.88 -22.04 -13.53
N ASN A 179 -10.58 -22.05 -13.79
CA ASN A 179 -9.60 -21.46 -12.87
C ASN A 179 -9.58 -19.95 -13.08
N VAL A 180 -9.76 -19.22 -11.99
CA VAL A 180 -9.72 -17.76 -11.94
C VAL A 180 -8.53 -17.35 -11.08
N ASP A 181 -7.59 -16.63 -11.70
CA ASP A 181 -6.45 -16.02 -11.02
C ASP A 181 -6.76 -14.55 -10.70
N PRO A 182 -7.05 -14.20 -9.43
CA PRO A 182 -7.41 -12.85 -9.01
C PRO A 182 -6.19 -11.91 -8.92
N ASN A 183 -4.97 -12.41 -9.11
CA ASN A 183 -3.76 -11.66 -8.84
C ASN A 183 -3.38 -10.73 -10.01
N PRO A 184 -2.63 -9.66 -9.74
CA PRO A 184 -2.00 -8.85 -10.78
C PRO A 184 -1.04 -9.69 -11.65
N HIS A 185 -0.59 -9.14 -12.78
CA HIS A 185 0.40 -9.83 -13.63
C HIS A 185 1.77 -9.90 -12.96
N TYR A 186 2.13 -8.86 -12.21
CA TYR A 186 3.34 -8.79 -11.42
C TYR A 186 2.97 -8.48 -9.98
N TYR A 187 3.46 -9.26 -9.03
CA TYR A 187 3.21 -8.93 -7.64
C TYR A 187 4.33 -9.42 -6.72
N VAL A 188 4.47 -8.72 -5.61
CA VAL A 188 5.34 -9.09 -4.50
C VAL A 188 4.49 -9.09 -3.24
N GLN A 189 4.54 -10.20 -2.49
CA GLN A 189 3.85 -10.31 -1.21
C GLN A 189 4.40 -9.29 -0.24
N HIS A 190 3.58 -8.85 0.73
CA HIS A 190 4.07 -7.97 1.77
C HIS A 190 5.24 -8.62 2.51
N ASN A 191 6.36 -7.91 2.49
CA ASN A 191 7.57 -8.26 3.20
C ASN A 191 8.16 -6.96 3.77
N PRO A 192 8.10 -6.76 5.10
CA PRO A 192 8.58 -5.54 5.74
C PRO A 192 10.11 -5.36 5.60
N ASP A 193 10.86 -6.41 5.27
CA ASP A 193 12.31 -6.35 5.09
C ASP A 193 12.73 -5.73 3.74
N ILE A 194 11.79 -5.47 2.83
CA ILE A 194 12.07 -4.83 1.54
C ILE A 194 11.93 -3.31 1.70
N ASP A 195 13.04 -2.60 1.47
CA ASP A 195 13.12 -1.14 1.53
C ASP A 195 12.22 -0.46 0.49
N PHE A 196 11.73 0.75 0.81
CA PHE A 196 10.78 1.46 -0.05
C PHE A 196 11.35 1.84 -1.41
N HIS A 197 12.66 2.11 -1.51
CA HIS A 197 13.33 2.39 -2.77
C HIS A 197 13.28 1.16 -3.70
N ALA A 198 13.51 -0.05 -3.19
CA ALA A 198 13.41 -1.29 -3.94
C ALA A 198 11.96 -1.59 -4.37
N ARG A 199 10.96 -1.23 -3.55
CA ARG A 199 9.55 -1.34 -3.96
C ARG A 199 9.24 -0.41 -5.15
N ILE A 200 9.71 0.84 -5.09
CA ILE A 200 9.60 1.82 -6.17
C ILE A 200 10.36 1.37 -7.42
N GLN A 201 11.57 0.83 -7.27
CA GLN A 201 12.35 0.30 -8.37
C GLN A 201 11.63 -0.86 -9.07
N SER A 202 10.94 -1.72 -8.32
CA SER A 202 10.13 -2.79 -8.89
C SER A 202 8.99 -2.23 -9.76
N ALA A 203 8.32 -1.17 -9.31
CA ALA A 203 7.30 -0.48 -10.11
C ALA A 203 7.88 0.16 -11.38
N LEU A 204 8.99 0.90 -11.27
CA LEU A 204 9.71 1.46 -12.42
C LEU A 204 10.06 0.37 -13.44
N ASN A 205 10.57 -0.77 -12.98
CA ASN A 205 10.89 -1.90 -13.84
C ASN A 205 9.64 -2.42 -14.57
N TRP A 206 8.52 -2.61 -13.87
CA TRP A 206 7.28 -3.07 -14.50
C TRP A 206 6.68 -2.09 -15.52
N PHE A 207 6.82 -0.77 -15.30
CA PHE A 207 6.38 0.24 -16.26
C PHE A 207 7.26 0.30 -17.52
N THR A 208 8.51 -0.13 -17.42
CA THR A 208 9.53 0.03 -18.49
C THR A 208 9.84 -1.25 -19.26
N LEU A 209 9.28 -2.40 -18.87
CA LEU A 209 9.48 -3.69 -19.56
C LEU A 209 9.35 -3.58 -21.09
N PRO A 210 10.18 -4.28 -21.89
CA PRO A 210 10.09 -4.20 -23.36
C PRO A 210 8.74 -4.64 -23.93
N SER A 211 8.10 -5.60 -23.28
CA SER A 211 6.77 -6.13 -23.59
C SER A 211 5.98 -6.33 -22.31
N ASN A 212 4.65 -6.27 -22.37
CA ASN A 212 3.76 -6.40 -21.20
C ASN A 212 4.05 -5.34 -20.11
N LYS A 213 4.25 -4.08 -20.52
CA LYS A 213 4.39 -2.96 -19.58
C LYS A 213 3.16 -2.84 -18.71
N ALA A 214 3.34 -2.77 -17.40
CA ALA A 214 2.26 -2.41 -16.49
C ALA A 214 1.71 -1.03 -16.84
N LYS A 215 0.40 -0.84 -16.65
CA LYS A 215 -0.29 0.45 -16.78
C LYS A 215 -0.96 0.89 -15.50
N PHE A 216 -1.08 -0.02 -14.54
CA PHE A 216 -1.48 0.28 -13.18
C PHE A 216 -0.56 -0.49 -12.24
N VAL A 217 0.05 0.21 -11.28
CA VAL A 217 0.82 -0.39 -10.19
C VAL A 217 0.35 0.20 -8.88
N ASN A 218 0.11 -0.63 -7.88
CA ASN A 218 -0.14 -0.17 -6.51
C ASN A 218 0.95 -0.65 -5.54
N ILE A 219 1.35 0.20 -4.60
CA ILE A 219 2.39 -0.07 -3.59
C ILE A 219 1.83 0.29 -2.21
N TYR A 220 2.10 -0.54 -1.23
CA TYR A 220 1.89 -0.23 0.18
C TYR A 220 3.24 0.02 0.88
N MET A 221 3.28 1.04 1.73
CA MET A 221 4.41 1.39 2.61
C MET A 221 3.89 1.50 4.04
N GLU A 222 4.58 0.86 4.98
CA GLU A 222 4.14 0.76 6.38
C GLU A 222 4.39 2.05 7.19
N GLU A 223 5.17 2.98 6.63
CA GLU A 223 5.50 4.25 7.28
C GLU A 223 4.59 5.40 6.81
N PRO A 224 4.32 6.39 7.68
CA PRO A 224 4.84 6.53 9.06
C PRO A 224 4.11 5.71 10.14
N GLY A 225 3.07 4.94 9.80
CA GLY A 225 2.19 4.26 10.77
C GLY A 225 2.90 3.34 11.76
N ASN A 226 3.87 2.56 11.28
CA ASN A 226 4.70 1.69 12.13
C ASN A 226 5.50 2.49 13.18
N THR A 227 6.14 3.58 12.76
CA THR A 227 6.89 4.46 13.67
C THR A 227 5.97 5.19 14.65
N ILE A 228 4.82 5.67 14.18
CA ILE A 228 3.84 6.35 15.04
C ILE A 228 3.35 5.40 16.14
N THR A 229 3.08 4.14 15.82
CA THR A 229 2.64 3.14 16.81
C THR A 229 3.66 2.94 17.96
N GLN A 230 4.95 3.15 17.68
CA GLN A 230 6.04 2.94 18.64
C GLN A 230 6.44 4.20 19.40
N HIS A 231 6.38 5.37 18.74
CA HIS A 231 6.96 6.61 19.25
C HIS A 231 5.98 7.77 19.42
N GLY A 232 4.74 7.61 18.93
CA GLY A 232 3.74 8.68 18.90
C GLY A 232 3.93 9.65 17.73
N VAL A 233 2.88 10.37 17.40
CA VAL A 233 2.75 11.13 16.15
C VAL A 233 3.76 12.29 16.06
N SER A 234 4.07 12.92 17.20
CA SER A 234 4.90 14.13 17.22
C SER A 234 6.39 13.87 17.44
N SER A 235 6.83 12.60 17.34
CA SER A 235 8.21 12.21 17.61
C SER A 235 9.16 12.57 16.45
N ASP A 236 10.45 12.76 16.76
CA ASP A 236 11.45 13.01 15.73
C ASP A 236 11.66 11.78 14.82
N GLN A 237 11.42 10.57 15.34
CA GLN A 237 11.45 9.33 14.57
C GLN A 237 10.44 9.36 13.41
N VAL A 238 9.25 9.94 13.62
CA VAL A 238 8.24 10.10 12.56
C VAL A 238 8.74 11.01 11.44
N LYS A 239 9.58 12.02 11.74
CA LYS A 239 10.18 12.86 10.69
C LYS A 239 11.10 12.02 9.80
N THR A 240 11.95 11.18 10.39
CA THR A 240 12.84 10.28 9.64
C THR A 240 12.06 9.26 8.80
N ALA A 241 10.97 8.70 9.34
CA ALA A 241 10.11 7.77 8.59
C ALA A 241 9.40 8.45 7.41
N LEU A 242 9.00 9.72 7.59
CA LEU A 242 8.42 10.54 6.53
C LEU A 242 9.45 10.89 5.44
N GLU A 243 10.68 11.24 5.82
CA GLU A 243 11.80 11.46 4.89
C GLU A 243 12.05 10.21 4.03
N GLU A 244 12.08 9.01 4.64
CA GLU A 244 12.31 7.76 3.91
C GLU A 244 11.25 7.49 2.82
N VAL A 245 9.98 7.73 3.16
CA VAL A 245 8.86 7.58 2.21
C VAL A 245 8.92 8.63 1.10
N ASP A 246 9.21 9.89 1.45
CA ASP A 246 9.31 10.98 0.49
C ASP A 246 10.47 10.78 -0.49
N ASP A 247 11.62 10.33 -0.01
CA ASP A 247 12.80 10.01 -0.82
C ASP A 247 12.50 8.88 -1.81
N ALA A 248 11.80 7.82 -1.38
CA ALA A 248 11.40 6.74 -2.26
C ALA A 248 10.45 7.23 -3.38
N ILE A 249 9.53 8.13 -3.05
CA ILE A 249 8.66 8.78 -4.06
C ILE A 249 9.47 9.71 -4.97
N GLY A 250 10.43 10.43 -4.40
CA GLY A 250 11.39 11.26 -5.13
C GLY A 250 12.16 10.47 -6.17
N LEU A 251 12.67 9.28 -5.83
CA LEU A 251 13.31 8.37 -6.77
C LEU A 251 12.43 8.06 -7.99
N PHE A 252 11.13 7.80 -7.76
CA PHE A 252 10.19 7.58 -8.87
C PHE A 252 10.12 8.81 -9.78
N MET A 253 9.92 9.99 -9.19
CA MET A 253 9.78 11.24 -9.93
C MET A 253 11.03 11.63 -10.71
N GLU A 254 12.21 11.44 -10.14
CA GLU A 254 13.48 11.69 -10.82
C GLU A 254 13.65 10.79 -12.06
N ASN A 255 13.26 9.52 -11.97
CA ASN A 255 13.29 8.63 -13.12
C ASN A 255 12.33 9.11 -14.22
N LEU A 256 11.13 9.58 -13.85
CA LEU A 256 10.19 10.12 -14.83
C LEU A 256 10.69 11.40 -15.51
N ILE A 257 11.33 12.30 -14.75
CA ILE A 257 11.92 13.54 -15.28
C ILE A 257 13.07 13.23 -16.22
N ARG A 258 13.98 12.34 -15.80
CA ARG A 258 15.13 11.92 -16.61
C ARG A 258 14.69 11.37 -17.97
N ASP A 259 13.59 10.62 -17.96
CA ASP A 259 13.06 9.95 -19.15
C ASP A 259 12.05 10.83 -19.91
N ASP A 260 11.80 12.07 -19.45
CA ASP A 260 10.87 13.06 -20.03
C ASP A 260 9.43 12.55 -20.20
N VAL A 261 8.95 11.83 -19.17
CA VAL A 261 7.63 11.19 -19.18
C VAL A 261 6.78 11.52 -17.95
N THR A 262 7.17 12.51 -17.14
CA THR A 262 6.45 12.91 -15.93
C THR A 262 4.96 13.15 -16.19
N GLY A 263 4.61 13.86 -17.27
CA GLY A 263 3.21 14.12 -17.61
C GLY A 263 2.43 12.90 -18.10
N CYS A 264 3.08 11.76 -18.36
CA CYS A 264 2.47 10.51 -18.84
C CYS A 264 2.03 9.59 -17.70
N PHE A 265 2.22 10.00 -16.45
CA PHE A 265 1.82 9.24 -15.27
C PHE A 265 0.76 9.98 -14.46
N ASP A 266 -0.16 9.20 -13.91
CA ASP A 266 -1.06 9.64 -12.84
C ASP A 266 -0.56 9.02 -11.53
N ILE A 267 -0.20 9.85 -10.56
CA ILE A 267 0.34 9.41 -9.27
C ILE A 267 -0.69 9.70 -8.20
N VAL A 268 -1.10 8.66 -7.47
CA VAL A 268 -2.14 8.73 -6.46
C VAL A 268 -1.53 8.31 -5.12
N ILE A 269 -1.37 9.27 -4.21
CA ILE A 269 -0.89 9.01 -2.85
C ILE A 269 -2.10 9.08 -1.91
N VAL A 270 -2.30 8.03 -1.12
CA VAL A 270 -3.40 7.91 -0.17
C VAL A 270 -2.92 7.35 1.15
N SER A 271 -3.75 7.42 2.18
CA SER A 271 -3.51 6.76 3.46
C SER A 271 -4.62 5.78 3.83
N THR A 272 -4.28 4.73 4.56
CA THR A 272 -5.23 3.70 5.01
C THR A 272 -5.99 4.14 6.27
N ASN A 273 -5.36 4.97 7.10
CA ASN A 273 -5.86 5.42 8.38
C ASN A 273 -5.10 6.67 8.84
N GLY A 274 -5.60 7.33 9.88
CA GLY A 274 -4.77 8.26 10.67
C GLY A 274 -4.17 7.53 11.88
N HIS A 275 -3.54 8.26 12.78
CA HIS A 275 -3.13 7.75 14.08
C HIS A 275 -3.40 8.81 15.16
N LEU A 276 -3.60 8.35 16.39
CA LEU A 276 -3.82 9.20 17.56
C LEU A 276 -2.93 8.68 18.70
N ASP A 277 -2.32 9.59 19.44
CA ASP A 277 -1.56 9.25 20.63
C ASP A 277 -2.50 8.78 21.75
N VAL A 278 -2.12 7.69 22.42
CA VAL A 278 -2.86 7.11 23.54
C VAL A 278 -1.99 7.09 24.79
N SER A 279 -2.60 7.30 25.96
CA SER A 279 -1.91 7.26 27.25
C SER A 279 -2.55 6.24 28.18
N CYS A 280 -1.76 5.67 29.10
CA CYS A 280 -2.25 4.72 30.10
C CYS A 280 -3.35 5.30 31.01
N GLU A 281 -3.36 6.63 31.19
CA GLU A 281 -4.36 7.33 32.01
C GLU A 281 -5.76 7.30 31.38
N ASN A 282 -5.84 7.19 30.05
CA ASN A 282 -7.10 7.13 29.29
C ASN A 282 -7.43 5.71 28.80
N THR A 283 -6.99 4.68 29.53
CA THR A 283 -7.24 3.28 29.21
C THR A 283 -8.32 2.70 30.11
N THR A 284 -9.32 2.04 29.50
CA THR A 284 -10.30 1.23 30.24
C THR A 284 -9.86 -0.23 30.28
N TYR A 285 -9.74 -0.79 31.47
CA TYR A 285 -9.42 -2.21 31.68
C TYR A 285 -10.72 -3.00 31.87
N PHE A 286 -10.91 -4.10 31.14
CA PHE A 286 -12.13 -4.92 31.27
C PHE A 286 -12.32 -5.46 32.70
N ASP A 287 -11.22 -5.79 33.38
CA ASP A 287 -11.22 -6.27 34.78
C ASP A 287 -11.77 -5.24 35.78
N SER A 288 -11.79 -3.95 35.43
CA SER A 288 -12.35 -2.91 36.31
C SER A 288 -13.87 -2.74 36.15
N VAL A 289 -14.50 -3.41 35.17
CA VAL A 289 -15.93 -3.26 34.84
C VAL A 289 -16.69 -4.59 34.92
N LEU A 290 -16.04 -5.74 34.71
CA LEU A 290 -16.69 -7.05 34.64
C LEU A 290 -16.01 -8.09 35.55
N ILE A 291 -16.78 -8.71 36.45
CA ILE A 291 -16.29 -9.55 37.56
C ILE A 291 -15.95 -11.00 37.14
N LEU A 292 -16.43 -11.48 36.00
CA LEU A 292 -16.23 -12.87 35.57
C LEU A 292 -16.51 -13.00 34.07
N PHE A 293 -15.55 -13.36 33.21
CA PHE A 293 -15.83 -14.18 32.02
C PHE A 293 -14.61 -14.83 31.36
N LEU A 294 -14.89 -16.03 30.87
CA LEU A 294 -14.26 -16.83 29.81
C LEU A 294 -14.50 -16.16 28.44
N THR A 295 -13.91 -14.98 28.21
CA THR A 295 -14.00 -14.25 26.93
C THR A 295 -12.61 -13.92 26.40
N LEU A 296 -12.39 -14.18 25.11
CA LEU A 296 -11.21 -13.70 24.42
C LEU A 296 -11.48 -12.24 24.00
N ALA A 297 -10.73 -11.32 24.59
CA ALA A 297 -10.62 -9.95 24.10
C ALA A 297 -9.30 -9.84 23.33
N CYS A 298 -9.28 -9.11 22.21
CA CYS A 298 -8.05 -8.70 21.55
C CYS A 298 -7.61 -7.36 22.20
N PRO A 299 -6.62 -7.35 23.10
CA PRO A 299 -6.21 -6.12 23.79
C PRO A 299 -5.27 -5.30 22.92
N GLY A 300 -5.24 -3.98 23.14
CA GLY A 300 -4.19 -3.09 22.60
C GLY A 300 -4.57 -2.19 21.42
N THR A 301 -5.87 -2.02 21.11
CA THR A 301 -6.31 -1.06 20.09
C THR A 301 -7.48 -0.21 20.60
N SER A 302 -7.76 0.90 19.91
CA SER A 302 -8.97 1.72 20.10
C SER A 302 -10.28 0.96 19.81
N LEU A 303 -10.19 -0.30 19.34
CA LEU A 303 -11.30 -1.10 18.84
C LEU A 303 -11.27 -2.52 19.42
N THR A 304 -12.04 -2.76 20.47
CA THR A 304 -12.13 -4.11 21.06
C THR A 304 -13.29 -4.89 20.46
N LYS A 305 -13.00 -6.08 19.92
CA LYS A 305 -14.00 -7.13 19.66
C LYS A 305 -13.88 -8.21 20.73
N THR A 306 -15.01 -8.68 21.23
CA THR A 306 -15.09 -9.77 22.21
C THR A 306 -15.79 -10.97 21.60
N TYR A 307 -15.24 -12.15 21.83
CA TYR A 307 -15.83 -13.41 21.38
C TYR A 307 -16.06 -14.32 22.60
N PRO A 308 -17.09 -15.20 22.58
CA PRO A 308 -17.20 -16.26 23.56
C PRO A 308 -15.93 -17.10 23.52
N SER A 309 -15.32 -17.43 24.67
CA SER A 309 -14.32 -18.50 24.62
C SER A 309 -15.09 -19.78 24.32
N ASN A 310 -14.71 -20.49 23.26
CA ASN A 310 -15.21 -21.84 23.04
C ASN A 310 -14.80 -22.68 24.26
N VAL A 311 -15.80 -23.09 25.06
CA VAL A 311 -15.66 -24.16 26.07
C VAL A 311 -15.79 -25.49 25.37
#